data_AF-A0A6A8SFF7-F1
#
_entry.id   AF-A0A6A8SFF7-F1
#
_cell.length_a   1.000
_cell.length_b   1.000
_cell.length_c   1.000
_cell.angle_alpha   90.00
_cell.angle_beta   90.00
_cell.angle_gamma   90.00
#
_symmetry.space_group_name_H-M   'P 1'
#
loop_
_entity.id
_entity.type
_entity.pdbx_description
1 polymer ?
#
loop_
_entity_poly.entity_id
_entity_poly.type
_entity_poly.pdbx_seq_one_letter_code
_entity_poly.pdbx_strand_id
1 'polypeptide(L)'
;MALEEIKQEYPKYEFMVSRDVTWILQKKMKRLIEEKGLPFELYQDYPLEKGCYEHKENELVLVTQGTNYKELFSGRAQAELVIRILLEPSKLRQDVCSHHLPRVLVTQLTENIRKVQSLVHSGKTKEGISLLIDEYSRHRHQVIQDKDVVWESWGDYDDSGFNISVLVATF
;
A
#
# COMPACT_ATOMS: atom_id res chain seq x y z
N MET A 1 -11.20 2.58 10.18
CA MET A 1 -9.91 2.89 9.53
C MET A 1 -10.13 2.90 8.03
N ALA A 2 -9.39 3.68 7.25
CA ALA A 2 -9.60 3.79 5.80
C ALA A 2 -9.56 2.43 5.07
N LEU A 3 -8.67 1.53 5.48
CA LEU A 3 -8.55 0.18 4.90
C LEU A 3 -9.78 -0.69 5.20
N GLU A 4 -10.37 -0.55 6.38
CA GLU A 4 -11.59 -1.30 6.76
C GLU A 4 -12.80 -0.86 5.92
N GLU A 5 -12.90 0.42 5.59
CA GLU A 5 -13.94 0.89 4.66
C GLU A 5 -13.73 0.38 3.23
N ILE A 6 -12.47 0.26 2.79
CA ILE A 6 -12.16 -0.35 1.48
C ILE A 6 -12.57 -1.81 1.49
N LYS A 7 -12.24 -2.56 2.54
CA LYS A 7 -12.64 -3.96 2.71
C LYS A 7 -14.15 -4.11 2.62
N GLN A 8 -14.93 -3.37 3.40
CA GLN A 8 -16.40 -3.50 3.42
C GLN A 8 -17.08 -3.30 2.06
N GLU A 9 -16.46 -2.55 1.16
CA GLU A 9 -17.03 -2.22 -0.15
C GLU A 9 -16.12 -2.65 -1.30
N TYR A 10 -15.19 -3.60 -1.08
CA TYR A 10 -14.11 -3.91 -2.03
C TYR A 10 -14.58 -4.11 -3.47
N PRO A 11 -15.63 -4.93 -3.75
CA PRO A 11 -16.08 -5.17 -5.12
C PRO A 11 -16.57 -3.92 -5.85
N LYS A 12 -17.02 -2.88 -5.13
CA LYS A 12 -17.56 -1.66 -5.73
C LYS A 12 -16.48 -0.76 -6.34
N TYR A 13 -15.21 -0.94 -5.96
CA TYR A 13 -14.13 -0.08 -6.42
C TYR A 13 -13.53 -0.50 -7.76
N GLU A 14 -13.78 -1.73 -8.21
CA GLU A 14 -13.33 -2.26 -9.50
C GLU A 14 -11.83 -2.03 -9.78
N PHE A 15 -10.98 -2.16 -8.74
CA PHE A 15 -9.55 -1.87 -8.84
C PHE A 15 -8.88 -2.65 -9.96
N MET A 16 -8.20 -1.99 -10.89
CA MET A 16 -7.50 -2.63 -12.02
C MET A 16 -6.01 -2.71 -11.78
N VAL A 17 -5.45 -1.68 -11.15
CA VAL A 17 -4.03 -1.55 -10.87
C VAL A 17 -3.78 -1.01 -9.47
N SER A 18 -2.56 -1.19 -8.95
CA SER A 18 -2.16 -0.70 -7.62
C SER A 18 -2.46 0.79 -7.41
N ARG A 19 -2.32 1.61 -8.47
CA ARG A 19 -2.63 3.05 -8.43
C ARG A 19 -4.08 3.34 -8.05
N ASP A 20 -5.03 2.52 -8.47
CA ASP A 20 -6.45 2.72 -8.16
C ASP A 20 -6.68 2.57 -6.65
N VAL A 21 -6.07 1.53 -6.06
CA VAL A 21 -6.07 1.30 -4.60
C VAL A 21 -5.42 2.48 -3.88
N THR A 22 -4.25 2.92 -4.35
CA THR A 22 -3.53 4.08 -3.80
C THR A 22 -4.39 5.34 -3.79
N TRP A 23 -5.08 5.66 -4.87
CA TRP A 23 -5.96 6.83 -4.96
C TRP A 23 -7.16 6.77 -4.04
N ILE A 24 -7.85 5.61 -3.98
CA ILE A 24 -9.00 5.46 -3.10
C ILE A 24 -8.57 5.53 -1.63
N LEU A 25 -7.46 4.86 -1.27
CA LEU A 25 -6.91 4.93 0.08
C LEU A 25 -6.48 6.36 0.44
N GLN A 26 -5.81 7.06 -0.46
CA GLN A 26 -5.40 8.46 -0.25
C GLN A 26 -6.61 9.36 0.04
N LYS A 27 -7.68 9.25 -0.77
CA LYS A 27 -8.91 10.06 -0.58
C LYS A 27 -9.55 9.79 0.79
N LYS A 28 -9.68 8.52 1.18
CA LYS A 28 -10.25 8.14 2.48
C LYS A 28 -9.38 8.62 3.64
N MET A 29 -8.05 8.46 3.55
CA MET A 29 -7.14 8.94 4.58
C MET A 29 -7.15 10.47 4.71
N LYS A 30 -7.16 11.23 3.60
CA LYS A 30 -7.29 12.69 3.63
C LYS A 30 -8.56 13.14 4.32
N ARG A 31 -9.69 12.52 3.98
CA ARG A 31 -10.97 12.78 4.64
C ARG A 31 -10.89 12.54 6.16
N LEU A 32 -10.30 11.42 6.59
CA LEU A 32 -10.12 11.12 8.02
C LEU A 32 -9.21 12.12 8.73
N ILE A 33 -8.15 12.61 8.06
CA ILE A 33 -7.26 13.65 8.59
C ILE A 33 -8.02 14.95 8.80
N GLU A 34 -8.80 15.38 7.80
CA GLU A 34 -9.62 16.58 7.85
C GLU A 34 -10.72 16.50 8.92
N GLU A 35 -11.50 15.41 8.94
CA GLU A 35 -12.58 15.18 9.91
C GLU A 35 -12.09 15.16 11.36
N LYS A 36 -10.87 14.69 11.58
CA LYS A 36 -10.25 14.62 12.91
C LYS A 36 -9.38 15.82 13.26
N GLY A 37 -9.22 16.79 12.36
CA GLY A 37 -8.35 17.95 12.56
C GLY A 37 -6.90 17.57 12.86
N LEU A 38 -6.40 16.50 12.24
CA LEU A 38 -5.03 16.04 12.49
C LEU A 38 -4.01 16.93 11.75
N PRO A 39 -2.84 17.22 12.35
CA PRO A 39 -1.84 18.12 11.76
C PRO A 39 -0.97 17.39 10.73
N PHE A 40 -1.58 16.67 9.80
CA PHE A 40 -0.89 15.85 8.80
C PHE A 40 -1.27 16.22 7.37
N GLU A 41 -0.34 15.98 6.46
CA GLU A 41 -0.54 16.07 5.02
C GLU A 41 -0.20 14.72 4.38
N LEU A 42 -1.02 14.29 3.42
CA LEU A 42 -0.87 13.01 2.74
C LEU A 42 -0.56 13.21 1.27
N TYR A 43 0.58 12.70 0.84
CA TYR A 43 1.07 12.80 -0.52
C TYR A 43 1.20 11.42 -1.15
N GLN A 44 1.08 11.39 -2.47
CA GLN A 44 1.49 10.26 -3.27
C GLN A 44 2.90 10.52 -3.77
N ASP A 45 3.77 9.52 -3.67
CA ASP A 45 5.13 9.49 -4.21
C ASP A 45 6.01 10.65 -3.70
N TYR A 46 5.80 11.04 -2.45
CA TYR A 46 6.56 12.14 -1.83
C TYR A 46 8.03 11.73 -1.66
N PRO A 47 8.98 12.58 -2.07
CA PRO A 47 10.36 12.17 -2.09
C PRO A 47 10.97 12.10 -0.68
N LEU A 48 11.45 10.92 -0.30
CA LEU A 48 12.11 10.63 0.99
C LEU A 48 13.65 10.58 0.88
N GLU A 49 14.17 10.31 -0.32
CA GLU A 49 15.59 10.11 -0.60
C GLU A 49 16.04 10.91 -1.82
N LYS A 50 17.29 11.37 -1.81
CA LYS A 50 17.90 12.03 -2.98
C LYS A 50 18.20 11.02 -4.07
N GLY A 51 18.01 11.41 -5.33
CA GLY A 51 18.38 10.60 -6.50
C GLY A 51 17.38 9.50 -6.85
N CYS A 52 16.29 9.36 -6.10
CA CYS A 52 15.18 8.48 -6.45
C CYS A 52 14.19 9.27 -7.32
N TYR A 53 14.34 9.15 -8.64
CA TYR A 53 13.44 9.75 -9.64
C TYR A 53 12.43 8.74 -10.20
N GLU A 54 12.39 7.54 -9.63
CA GLU A 54 11.41 6.54 -10.04
C GLU A 54 10.00 7.04 -9.68
N HIS A 55 9.12 7.07 -10.68
CA HIS A 55 7.69 7.25 -10.45
C HIS A 55 7.16 5.98 -9.78
N LYS A 56 7.06 6.02 -8.45
CA LYS A 56 6.56 4.90 -7.67
C LYS A 56 5.05 4.98 -7.61
N GLU A 57 4.30 4.60 -8.64
CA GLU A 57 2.85 4.88 -8.76
C GLU A 57 1.90 4.38 -7.63
N ASN A 58 2.45 3.84 -6.55
CA ASN A 58 1.82 3.08 -5.49
C ASN A 58 2.34 3.40 -4.06
N GLU A 59 2.95 4.56 -3.81
CA GLU A 59 3.47 4.96 -2.50
C GLU A 59 2.67 6.13 -1.90
N LEU A 60 2.19 5.98 -0.66
CA LEU A 60 1.61 7.07 0.13
C LEU A 60 2.56 7.47 1.25
N VAL A 61 2.72 8.78 1.45
CA VAL A 61 3.60 9.34 2.48
C VAL A 61 2.80 10.36 3.29
N LEU A 62 2.66 10.07 4.58
CA LEU A 62 2.08 10.96 5.57
C LEU A 62 3.19 11.77 6.24
N VAL A 63 3.06 13.09 6.27
CA VAL A 63 4.01 13.99 6.92
C VAL A 63 3.28 14.94 7.87
N THR A 64 3.99 15.48 8.86
CA THR A 64 3.48 16.59 9.66
C THR A 64 3.28 17.82 8.78
N GLN A 65 2.17 18.52 8.94
CA GLN A 65 1.81 19.68 8.14
C GLN A 65 2.94 20.72 8.10
N GLY A 66 3.28 21.19 6.90
CA GLY A 66 4.35 22.16 6.69
C GLY A 66 5.76 21.56 6.59
N THR A 67 5.90 20.24 6.74
CA THR A 67 7.18 19.54 6.50
C THR A 67 7.53 19.59 5.02
N ASN A 68 8.74 20.04 4.70
CA ASN A 68 9.26 20.06 3.33
C ASN A 68 10.15 18.86 3.04
N TYR A 69 10.12 18.31 1.82
CA TYR A 69 11.01 17.26 1.34
C TYR A 69 12.50 17.53 1.56
N LYS A 70 12.93 18.81 1.55
CA LYS A 70 14.32 19.18 1.86
C LYS A 70 14.71 18.84 3.30
N GLU A 71 13.76 18.91 4.23
CA GLU A 71 13.96 18.55 5.64
C GLU A 71 14.05 17.03 5.80
N LEU A 72 13.24 16.27 5.06
CA LEU A 72 13.34 14.80 4.98
C LEU A 72 14.68 14.35 4.39
N PHE A 73 15.15 15.04 3.34
CA PHE A 73 16.44 14.75 2.72
C PHE A 73 17.63 15.03 3.62
N SER A 74 17.54 16.07 4.46
CA SER A 74 18.59 16.44 5.40
C SER A 74 18.51 15.68 6.73
N GLY A 75 17.46 14.88 6.95
CA GLY A 75 17.23 14.15 8.20
C GLY A 75 16.80 15.05 9.36
N ARG A 76 16.39 16.30 9.09
CA ARG A 76 15.84 17.21 10.11
C ARG A 76 14.38 16.89 10.45
N ALA A 77 13.70 16.22 9.53
CA ALA A 77 12.38 15.67 9.71
C ALA A 77 12.34 14.24 9.16
N GLN A 78 11.30 13.51 9.50
CA GLN A 78 10.99 12.18 8.98
C GLN A 78 9.49 12.09 8.68
N ALA A 79 9.10 11.20 7.77
CA ALA A 79 7.70 10.95 7.52
C ALA A 79 7.05 10.24 8.72
N GLU A 80 5.76 10.48 8.94
CA GLU A 80 5.00 9.82 9.99
C GLU A 80 4.67 8.38 9.59
N LEU A 81 4.27 8.18 8.34
CA LEU A 81 3.90 6.87 7.81
C LEU A 81 4.24 6.80 6.32
N VAL A 82 4.77 5.66 5.88
CA VAL A 82 4.92 5.31 4.46
C VAL A 82 4.15 4.03 4.17
N ILE A 83 3.27 4.05 3.18
CA ILE A 83 2.52 2.87 2.72
C ILE A 83 2.90 2.58 1.28
N ARG A 84 3.36 1.35 0.97
CA ARG A 84 3.62 0.90 -0.40
C ARG A 84 2.67 -0.23 -0.77
N ILE A 85 1.95 -0.07 -1.87
CA ILE A 85 0.77 -0.86 -2.19
C ILE A 85 1.01 -1.72 -3.44
N LEU A 86 0.65 -2.99 -3.40
CA LEU A 86 0.63 -3.89 -4.54
C LEU A 86 -0.78 -4.48 -4.69
N LEU A 87 -1.18 -4.72 -5.93
CA LEU A 87 -2.41 -5.41 -6.30
C LEU A 87 -2.08 -6.57 -7.23
N GLU A 88 -2.36 -7.80 -6.80
CA GLU A 88 -2.41 -9.00 -7.66
C GLU A 88 -3.88 -9.23 -8.03
N PRO A 89 -4.29 -8.89 -9.28
CA PRO A 89 -5.65 -9.11 -9.71
C PRO A 89 -5.96 -10.59 -9.84
N SER A 90 -7.25 -10.93 -9.72
CA SER A 90 -7.64 -12.32 -9.84
C SER A 90 -7.44 -12.85 -11.26
N LYS A 91 -6.93 -14.08 -11.37
CA LYS A 91 -6.81 -14.77 -12.67
C LYS A 91 -8.17 -15.13 -13.29
N LEU A 92 -9.25 -15.04 -12.52
CA LEU A 92 -10.61 -15.37 -12.92
C LEU A 92 -11.38 -14.16 -13.44
N ARG A 93 -10.78 -12.96 -13.42
CA ARG A 93 -11.35 -11.76 -14.02
C ARG A 93 -11.70 -11.97 -15.50
N GLN A 94 -12.87 -11.49 -15.88
CA GLN A 94 -13.41 -11.62 -17.25
C GLN A 94 -13.28 -10.33 -18.05
N ASP A 95 -13.01 -9.21 -17.37
CA ASP A 95 -12.86 -7.86 -17.91
C ASP A 95 -11.44 -7.54 -18.36
N VAL A 96 -10.47 -8.43 -18.11
CA VAL A 96 -9.08 -8.31 -18.52
C VAL A 96 -8.62 -9.59 -19.23
N CYS A 97 -7.89 -9.44 -20.34
CA CYS A 97 -7.28 -10.58 -21.02
C CYS A 97 -6.31 -11.31 -20.09
N SER A 98 -6.52 -12.61 -19.87
CA SER A 98 -5.73 -13.40 -18.92
C SER A 98 -4.22 -13.47 -19.24
N HIS A 99 -3.84 -13.25 -20.51
CA HIS A 99 -2.45 -13.15 -20.93
C HIS A 99 -1.78 -11.81 -20.57
N HIS A 100 -2.58 -10.75 -20.36
CA HIS A 100 -2.12 -9.40 -20.04
C HIS A 100 -2.42 -8.98 -18.60
N LEU A 101 -2.92 -9.90 -17.76
CA LEU A 101 -3.14 -9.62 -16.35
C LEU A 101 -1.81 -9.17 -15.71
N PRO A 102 -1.75 -7.97 -15.10
CA PRO A 102 -0.57 -7.57 -14.35
C PRO A 102 -0.37 -8.56 -13.21
N ARG A 103 0.89 -8.92 -12.96
CA ARG A 103 1.26 -9.90 -11.93
C ARG A 103 2.31 -9.30 -11.02
N VAL A 104 2.06 -9.45 -9.72
CA VAL A 104 3.04 -9.25 -8.66
C VAL A 104 3.91 -10.50 -8.59
N LEU A 105 5.20 -10.32 -8.72
CA LEU A 105 6.19 -11.37 -8.48
C LEU A 105 6.54 -11.41 -6.98
N VAL A 106 6.88 -12.60 -6.48
CA VAL A 106 7.39 -12.75 -5.09
C VAL A 106 8.61 -11.87 -4.83
N THR A 107 9.47 -11.68 -5.84
CA THR A 107 10.62 -10.78 -5.75
C THR A 107 10.19 -9.34 -5.53
N GLN A 108 9.20 -8.85 -6.30
CA GLN A 108 8.65 -7.50 -6.14
C GLN A 108 8.02 -7.31 -4.76
N LEU A 109 7.30 -8.32 -4.26
CA LEU A 109 6.72 -8.30 -2.91
C LEU A 109 7.82 -8.21 -1.83
N THR A 110 8.85 -9.05 -1.96
CA THR A 110 9.99 -9.09 -1.03
C THR A 110 10.77 -7.77 -1.05
N GLU A 111 11.02 -7.21 -2.23
CA GLU A 111 11.66 -5.90 -2.42
C GLU A 111 10.81 -4.76 -1.83
N ASN A 112 9.49 -4.84 -1.97
CA ASN A 112 8.58 -3.88 -1.38
C ASN A 112 8.69 -3.87 0.15
N ILE A 113 8.57 -5.04 0.79
CA ILE A 113 8.73 -5.22 2.23
C ILE A 113 10.09 -4.72 2.71
N ARG A 114 11.19 -5.16 2.07
CA ARG A 114 12.55 -4.73 2.42
C ARG A 114 12.74 -3.23 2.30
N LYS A 115 12.13 -2.60 1.30
CA LYS A 115 12.26 -1.14 1.11
C LYS A 115 11.55 -0.39 2.24
N VAL A 116 10.33 -0.78 2.60
CA VAL A 116 9.59 -0.18 3.72
C VAL A 116 10.37 -0.36 5.02
N GLN A 117 10.83 -1.59 5.30
CA GLN A 117 11.67 -1.88 6.45
C GLN A 117 12.93 -1.01 6.48
N SER A 118 13.62 -0.84 5.34
CA SER A 118 14.80 0.01 5.23
C SER A 118 14.53 1.49 5.50
N LEU A 119 13.37 2.01 5.11
CA LEU A 119 12.99 3.41 5.40
C LEU A 119 12.81 3.64 6.90
N VAL A 120 12.23 2.68 7.63
CA VAL A 120 12.10 2.73 9.08
C VAL A 120 13.48 2.66 9.74
N HIS A 121 14.30 1.66 9.39
CA HIS A 121 15.63 1.46 9.98
C HIS A 121 16.58 2.64 9.75
N SER A 122 16.42 3.37 8.64
CA SER A 122 17.22 4.56 8.32
C SER A 122 16.64 5.86 8.86
N GLY A 123 15.56 5.81 9.64
CA GLY A 123 14.91 6.99 10.24
C GLY A 123 14.26 7.92 9.20
N LYS A 124 13.87 7.38 8.03
CA LYS A 124 13.14 8.14 7.00
C LYS A 124 11.66 8.21 7.29
N THR A 125 11.13 7.23 8.01
CA THR A 125 9.76 7.24 8.49
C THR A 125 9.67 6.59 9.87
N LYS A 126 8.69 7.00 10.68
CA LYS A 126 8.43 6.39 11.99
C LYS A 126 7.79 5.01 11.86
N GLU A 127 6.91 4.84 10.89
CA GLU A 127 6.19 3.60 10.63
C GLU A 127 6.14 3.32 9.13
N GLY A 128 6.35 2.06 8.76
CA GLY A 128 6.30 1.64 7.37
C GLY A 128 5.34 0.48 7.17
N ILE A 129 4.44 0.60 6.19
CA ILE A 129 3.50 -0.45 5.80
C ILE A 129 3.76 -0.91 4.36
N SER A 130 3.95 -2.21 4.16
CA SER A 130 3.83 -2.87 2.86
C SER A 130 2.47 -3.57 2.80
N LEU A 131 1.67 -3.23 1.79
CA LEU A 131 0.33 -3.77 1.57
C LEU A 131 0.30 -4.53 0.25
N LEU A 132 -0.09 -5.80 0.26
CA LEU A 132 -0.47 -6.53 -0.95
C LEU A 132 -1.94 -6.94 -0.84
N ILE A 133 -2.74 -6.52 -1.82
CA ILE A 133 -4.07 -7.05 -2.04
C ILE A 133 -3.96 -8.14 -3.10
N ASP A 134 -4.24 -9.39 -2.72
CA ASP A 134 -4.19 -10.55 -3.61
C ASP A 134 -5.59 -11.13 -3.78
N GLU A 135 -6.20 -10.81 -4.92
CA GLU A 135 -7.61 -11.14 -5.21
C GLU A 135 -7.84 -12.64 -5.44
N TYR A 136 -6.79 -13.45 -5.59
CA TYR A 136 -6.89 -14.90 -5.76
C TYR A 136 -6.12 -15.71 -4.71
N SER A 137 -5.65 -15.04 -3.64
CA SER A 137 -4.85 -15.65 -2.57
C SER A 137 -3.62 -16.42 -3.06
N ARG A 138 -3.04 -16.05 -4.21
CA ARG A 138 -1.92 -16.76 -4.84
C ARG A 138 -0.66 -16.77 -3.95
N HIS A 139 -0.39 -15.67 -3.26
CA HIS A 139 0.84 -15.44 -2.50
C HIS A 139 0.74 -15.90 -1.04
N ARG A 140 -0.45 -16.31 -0.58
CA ARG A 140 -0.73 -16.63 0.83
C ARG A 140 0.19 -17.70 1.43
N HIS A 141 0.67 -18.64 0.61
CA HIS A 141 1.57 -19.71 1.02
C HIS A 141 3.05 -19.45 0.69
N GLN A 142 3.36 -18.33 0.05
CA GLN A 142 4.70 -18.02 -0.45
C GLN A 142 5.49 -17.08 0.46
N VAL A 143 4.81 -16.37 1.36
CA VAL A 143 5.44 -15.45 2.33
C VAL A 143 5.23 -15.98 3.75
N ILE A 144 6.34 -16.06 4.50
CA ILE A 144 6.34 -16.50 5.89
C ILE A 144 5.61 -15.45 6.73
N GLN A 145 4.67 -15.92 7.56
CA GLN A 145 4.04 -15.10 8.59
C GLN A 145 4.97 -14.96 9.79
N ASP A 146 5.09 -13.75 10.30
CA ASP A 146 5.77 -13.47 11.55
C ASP A 146 5.01 -12.36 12.31
N LYS A 147 5.64 -11.79 13.34
CA LYS A 147 5.01 -10.75 14.18
C LYS A 147 4.75 -9.44 13.42
N ASP A 148 5.51 -9.16 12.37
CA ASP A 148 5.48 -7.91 11.62
C ASP A 148 4.75 -8.11 10.28
N VAL A 149 4.53 -9.36 9.84
CA VAL A 149 3.91 -9.74 8.56
C VAL A 149 2.69 -10.63 8.79
N VAL A 150 1.50 -10.07 8.56
CA VAL A 150 0.21 -10.74 8.81
C VAL A 150 -0.60 -10.87 7.53
N TRP A 151 -1.28 -12.01 7.37
CA TRP A 151 -2.28 -12.21 6.33
C TRP A 151 -3.68 -12.10 6.91
N GLU A 152 -4.50 -11.27 6.28
CA GLU A 152 -5.93 -11.17 6.54
C GLU A 152 -6.74 -11.76 5.38
N SER A 153 -7.86 -12.40 5.68
CA SER A 153 -8.81 -12.84 4.67
C SER A 153 -9.95 -11.82 4.61
N TRP A 154 -10.18 -11.27 3.42
CA TRP A 154 -11.26 -10.33 3.15
C TRP A 154 -12.49 -11.02 2.57
N GLY A 155 -12.34 -12.23 2.02
CA GLY A 155 -13.44 -13.06 1.54
C GLY A 155 -13.57 -13.04 0.01
N ASP A 156 -14.63 -13.67 -0.47
CA ASP A 156 -15.00 -13.82 -1.88
C ASP A 156 -16.08 -12.84 -2.33
N TYR A 157 -16.79 -12.19 -1.39
CA TYR A 157 -17.85 -11.23 -1.66
C TYR A 157 -18.93 -11.78 -2.61
N ASP A 158 -19.29 -13.05 -2.44
CA ASP A 158 -20.24 -13.78 -3.29
C ASP A 158 -19.82 -13.88 -4.78
N ASP A 159 -18.56 -13.58 -5.10
CA ASP A 159 -17.97 -13.74 -6.43
C ASP A 159 -16.92 -14.85 -6.40
N SER A 160 -17.19 -15.95 -7.11
CA SER A 160 -16.25 -17.07 -7.26
C SER A 160 -14.91 -16.68 -7.91
N GLY A 161 -14.87 -15.52 -8.58
CA GLY A 161 -13.68 -14.89 -9.10
C GLY A 161 -12.77 -14.30 -8.03
N PHE A 162 -13.27 -14.05 -6.82
CA PHE A 162 -12.52 -13.46 -5.72
C PHE A 162 -12.25 -14.46 -4.59
N ASN A 163 -11.07 -14.34 -4.02
CA ASN A 163 -10.70 -14.86 -2.71
C ASN A 163 -9.61 -13.93 -2.18
N ILE A 164 -10.05 -12.75 -1.74
CA ILE A 164 -9.14 -11.66 -1.45
C ILE A 164 -8.44 -11.95 -0.12
N SER A 165 -7.13 -12.05 -0.21
CA SER A 165 -6.23 -12.07 0.94
C SER A 165 -5.36 -10.83 0.90
N VAL A 166 -5.14 -10.24 2.06
CA VAL A 166 -4.35 -9.02 2.19
C VAL A 166 -3.17 -9.30 3.09
N LEU A 167 -1.96 -9.09 2.56
CA LEU A 167 -0.75 -9.08 3.36
C LEU A 167 -0.51 -7.67 3.87
N VAL A 168 -0.35 -7.55 5.18
CA VAL A 168 0.07 -6.32 5.84
C VAL A 168 1.39 -6.60 6.54
N ALA A 169 2.46 -5.92 6.10
CA ALA A 169 3.74 -5.91 6.78
C ALA A 169 4.00 -4.53 7.39
N THR A 170 4.13 -4.46 8.71
CA THR A 170 4.31 -3.21 9.46
C THR A 170 5.64 -3.22 10.20
N PHE A 171 6.43 -2.14 10.04
CA PHE A 171 7.76 -1.99 10.62
C PHE A 171 7.91 -0.67 11.37
#